data_AF-A0A848VMI0-F1
#
_entry.id   AF-A0A848VMI0-F1
#
_cell.length_a   1.000
_cell.length_b   1.000
_cell.length_c   1.000
_cell.angle_alpha   90.00
_cell.angle_beta   90.00
_cell.angle_gamma   90.00
#
_symmetry.space_group_name_H-M   'P 1'
#
loop_
_entity.id
_entity.type
_entity.pdbx_description
1 polymer ?
#
loop_
_entity_poly.entity_id
_entity_poly.type
_entity_poly.pdbx_seq_one_letter_code
_entity_poly.pdbx_strand_id
1 'polypeptide(L)'
;MRQLGLILLLAIASPAAAQPWPDSTPEAEGLDPAALEQLDRRIRQGDFGFVNRVVVVRNGRLVVNANYPQDFEEISAGRTSAIGCGYGCEDPSWDHQFNYLHPDWHPYHQGRNVHSLQSVSKSVAATVLATAIHQGSIGSVQDTLLTYLESYELGDVDPRLWDATIEDLLTMRTGIEWHETDRPMNLTNTTIALERSDDWVRFTLEQPMDAAPGEKWVYNSGGSHLMAAIVQDATGLRMDAFAEQHLFGPLGIREYHWKITPAGLPDALGGLYLEALDLARIGMLYLQDGVWEGQRLLPEG
;
A
#
# COMPACT_ATOMS: atom_id res chain seq x y z
N MET A 1 43.36 -35.09 6.82
CA MET A 1 43.24 -33.87 5.99
C MET A 1 41.90 -33.94 5.26
N ARG A 2 40.87 -33.26 5.79
CA ARG A 2 39.57 -33.12 5.12
C ARG A 2 39.51 -31.69 4.56
N GLN A 3 39.30 -31.57 3.26
CA GLN A 3 39.20 -30.29 2.55
C GLN A 3 37.96 -29.54 3.03
N LEU A 4 38.16 -28.31 3.53
CA LEU A 4 37.10 -27.34 3.68
C LEU A 4 36.75 -26.80 2.29
N GLY A 5 35.52 -27.04 1.83
CA GLY A 5 34.94 -26.38 0.67
C GLY A 5 34.53 -24.97 1.07
N LEU A 6 35.19 -23.97 0.50
CA LEU A 6 34.85 -22.56 0.61
C LEU A 6 33.59 -22.31 -0.24
N ILE A 7 32.42 -22.20 0.39
CA ILE A 7 31.20 -21.72 -0.29
C ILE A 7 31.32 -20.20 -0.38
N LEU A 8 31.72 -19.72 -1.56
CA LEU A 8 31.70 -18.30 -1.91
C LEU A 8 30.24 -17.92 -2.20
N LEU A 9 29.51 -17.45 -1.19
CA LEU A 9 28.26 -16.73 -1.39
C LEU A 9 28.62 -15.36 -2.00
N LEU A 10 28.60 -15.29 -3.33
CA LEU A 10 28.47 -14.03 -4.03
C LEU A 10 27.06 -13.51 -3.77
N ALA A 11 26.93 -12.66 -2.75
CA ALA A 11 25.80 -11.74 -2.67
C ALA A 11 25.90 -10.81 -3.88
N ILE A 12 25.18 -11.18 -4.95
CA ILE A 12 24.90 -10.25 -6.03
C ILE A 12 23.93 -9.26 -5.40
N ALA A 13 24.44 -8.12 -4.93
CA ALA A 13 23.59 -6.98 -4.66
C ALA A 13 22.78 -6.75 -5.95
N SER A 14 21.45 -6.91 -5.88
CA SER A 14 20.58 -6.46 -6.95
C SER A 14 20.99 -5.03 -7.28
N PRO A 15 21.29 -4.70 -8.54
CA PRO A 15 21.53 -3.31 -8.88
C PRO A 15 20.26 -2.56 -8.44
N ALA A 16 20.43 -1.48 -7.67
CA ALA A 16 19.35 -0.55 -7.37
C ALA A 16 18.57 -0.33 -8.68
N ALA A 17 17.25 -0.48 -8.65
CA ALA A 17 16.41 -0.38 -9.84
C ALA A 17 16.86 0.85 -10.64
N ALA A 18 17.22 0.64 -11.91
CA ALA A 18 17.75 1.72 -12.74
C ALA A 18 16.79 2.92 -12.65
N GLN A 19 17.35 4.10 -12.39
CA GLN A 19 16.57 5.33 -12.31
C GLN A 19 15.74 5.46 -13.59
N PRO A 20 14.38 5.47 -13.51
CA PRO A 20 13.54 5.24 -14.68
C PRO A 20 13.43 6.48 -15.57
N TRP A 21 13.78 7.65 -15.02
CA TRP A 21 13.79 8.91 -15.76
C TRP A 21 15.20 9.47 -15.83
N PRO A 22 15.60 10.02 -16.99
CA PRO A 22 16.83 10.79 -17.07
C PRO A 22 16.71 12.07 -16.22
N ASP A 23 17.83 12.48 -15.63
CA ASP A 23 17.92 13.70 -14.84
C ASP A 23 17.63 14.95 -15.67
N SER A 24 17.10 15.99 -15.01
CA SER A 24 16.94 17.34 -15.54
C SER A 24 17.04 18.38 -14.42
N THR A 25 17.06 19.66 -14.77
CA THR A 25 17.05 20.76 -13.80
C THR A 25 15.64 21.33 -13.62
N PRO A 26 15.34 21.98 -12.49
CA PRO A 26 14.06 22.65 -12.29
C PRO A 26 13.70 23.60 -13.44
N GLU A 27 14.63 24.44 -13.87
CA GLU A 27 14.41 25.45 -14.89
C GLU A 27 14.10 24.83 -16.26
N ALA A 28 14.80 23.75 -16.61
CA ALA A 28 14.57 23.02 -17.85
C ALA A 28 13.16 22.42 -17.92
N GLU A 29 12.60 22.04 -16.77
CA GLU A 29 11.24 21.50 -16.66
C GLU A 29 10.18 22.54 -16.23
N GLY A 30 10.54 23.84 -16.22
CA GLY A 30 9.60 24.92 -15.89
C GLY A 30 9.15 24.93 -14.42
N LEU A 31 10.02 24.50 -13.51
CA LEU A 31 9.86 24.62 -12.06
C LEU A 31 10.69 25.79 -11.54
N ASP A 32 10.22 26.44 -10.47
CA ASP A 32 10.96 27.50 -9.80
C ASP A 32 12.06 26.90 -8.90
N PRO A 33 13.36 27.06 -9.24
CA PRO A 33 14.45 26.55 -8.43
C PRO A 33 14.46 27.16 -7.02
N ALA A 34 14.09 28.44 -6.86
CA ALA A 34 14.13 29.12 -5.57
C ALA A 34 13.11 28.53 -4.59
N ALA A 35 11.94 28.11 -5.10
CA ALA A 35 10.92 27.41 -4.31
C ALA A 35 11.40 26.04 -3.84
N LEU A 36 12.07 25.26 -4.70
CA LEU A 36 12.61 23.95 -4.36
C LEU A 36 13.76 24.05 -3.35
N GLU A 37 14.65 25.04 -3.51
CA GLU A 37 15.69 25.34 -2.53
C GLU A 37 15.11 25.77 -1.18
N GLN A 38 14.02 26.56 -1.18
CA GLN A 38 13.33 26.94 0.04
C GLN A 38 12.73 25.72 0.74
N LEU A 39 12.13 24.80 -0.01
CA LEU A 39 11.61 23.54 0.52
C LEU A 39 12.74 22.70 1.15
N ASP A 40 13.86 22.51 0.45
CA ASP A 40 15.01 21.75 0.98
C ASP A 40 15.54 22.36 2.29
N ARG A 41 15.73 23.69 2.33
CA ARG A 41 16.18 24.38 3.54
C ARG A 41 15.23 24.15 4.72
N ARG A 42 13.92 24.29 4.49
CA ARG A 42 12.90 24.12 5.55
C ARG A 42 12.84 22.67 6.05
N ILE A 43 12.99 21.69 5.17
CA ILE A 43 13.09 20.28 5.57
C ILE A 43 14.32 20.06 6.47
N ARG A 44 15.50 20.55 6.07
CA ARG A 44 16.74 20.41 6.87
C ARG A 44 16.67 21.12 8.22
N GLN A 45 15.86 22.18 8.33
CA GLN A 45 15.60 22.90 9.58
C GLN A 45 14.60 22.18 10.50
N GLY A 46 13.91 21.15 10.00
CA GLY A 46 12.95 20.37 10.76
C GLY A 46 11.52 20.92 10.74
N ASP A 47 11.21 21.88 9.86
CA ASP A 47 9.88 22.51 9.76
C ASP A 47 8.74 21.51 9.49
N PHE A 48 9.06 20.35 8.93
CA PHE A 48 8.11 19.31 8.52
C PHE A 48 8.28 18.00 9.30
N GLY A 49 9.03 18.00 10.40
CA GLY A 49 9.37 16.79 11.14
C GLY A 49 10.35 15.88 10.38
N PHE A 50 10.17 14.56 10.49
CA PHE A 50 11.10 13.56 9.97
C PHE A 50 10.82 13.21 8.51
N VAL A 51 11.10 14.15 7.59
CA VAL A 51 11.08 13.85 6.16
C VAL A 51 12.33 13.03 5.82
N ASN A 52 12.16 11.94 5.06
CA ASN A 52 13.30 11.18 4.56
C ASN A 52 13.60 11.42 3.08
N ARG A 53 12.58 11.45 2.22
CA ARG A 53 12.78 11.49 0.77
C ARG A 53 11.85 12.49 0.13
N VAL A 54 12.37 13.24 -0.84
CA VAL A 54 11.58 14.07 -1.75
C VAL A 54 11.95 13.71 -3.18
N VAL A 55 10.95 13.31 -3.95
CA VAL A 55 11.08 12.99 -5.37
C VAL A 55 10.14 13.91 -6.15
N VAL A 56 10.66 14.56 -7.19
CA VAL A 56 9.85 15.34 -8.14
C VAL A 56 10.20 14.88 -9.55
N VAL A 57 9.19 14.40 -10.25
CA VAL A 57 9.25 14.01 -11.66
C VAL A 57 8.37 14.96 -12.46
N ARG A 58 8.88 15.49 -13.57
CA ARG A 58 8.11 16.37 -14.45
C ARG A 58 8.49 16.11 -15.90
N ASN A 59 7.50 16.05 -16.79
CA ASN A 59 7.68 15.77 -18.22
C ASN A 59 8.52 14.49 -18.50
N GLY A 60 8.41 13.48 -17.65
CA GLY A 60 9.22 12.25 -17.77
C GLY A 60 10.70 12.44 -17.44
N ARG A 61 11.05 13.48 -16.68
CA ARG A 61 12.40 13.78 -16.19
C ARG A 61 12.43 13.82 -14.67
N LEU A 62 13.50 13.27 -14.08
CA LEU A 62 13.73 13.38 -12.65
C LEU A 62 14.35 14.75 -12.34
N VAL A 63 13.64 15.58 -11.58
CA VAL A 63 14.05 16.95 -11.25
C VAL A 63 14.61 17.05 -9.84
N VAL A 64 13.99 16.34 -8.89
CA VAL A 64 14.45 16.29 -7.50
C VAL A 64 14.48 14.84 -7.06
N ASN A 65 15.57 14.45 -6.41
CA ASN A 65 15.75 13.14 -5.81
C ASN A 65 16.54 13.27 -4.49
N ALA A 66 15.99 14.02 -3.55
CA ALA A 66 16.68 14.45 -2.34
C ALA A 66 16.48 13.46 -1.19
N ASN A 67 17.57 13.16 -0.47
CA ASN A 67 17.60 12.32 0.72
C ASN A 67 17.88 13.16 1.98
N TYR A 68 17.18 12.82 3.06
CA TYR A 68 17.26 13.41 4.39
C TYR A 68 17.34 12.26 5.40
N PRO A 69 18.54 11.69 5.64
CA PRO A 69 18.68 10.54 6.54
C PRO A 69 18.13 10.83 7.94
N GLN A 70 17.47 9.83 8.51
CA GLN A 70 16.89 9.87 9.85
C GLN A 70 17.34 8.62 10.61
N ASP A 71 17.64 8.77 11.90
CA ASP A 71 17.91 7.64 12.79
C ASP A 71 16.60 7.22 13.47
N PHE A 72 15.89 6.27 12.85
CA PHE A 72 14.59 5.83 13.38
C PHE A 72 14.71 4.95 14.62
N GLU A 73 15.87 4.32 14.86
CA GLU A 73 16.13 3.63 16.12
C GLU A 73 16.19 4.66 17.26
N GLU A 74 16.96 5.74 17.09
CA GLU A 74 17.01 6.83 18.06
C GLU A 74 15.65 7.52 18.22
N ILE A 75 14.96 7.82 17.10
CA ILE A 75 13.65 8.48 17.14
C ILE A 75 12.63 7.62 17.89
N SER A 76 12.62 6.30 17.70
CA SER A 76 11.63 5.40 18.31
C SER A 76 12.02 4.92 19.72
N ALA A 77 13.29 5.02 20.11
CA ALA A 77 13.80 4.51 21.37
C ALA A 77 12.98 4.98 22.58
N GLY A 78 12.53 4.03 23.40
CA GLY A 78 11.78 4.31 24.63
C GLY A 78 10.37 4.90 24.44
N ARG A 79 9.88 5.03 23.20
CA ARG A 79 8.50 5.48 22.95
C ARG A 79 7.51 4.34 23.15
N THR A 80 6.31 4.67 23.61
CA THR A 80 5.22 3.71 23.81
C THR A 80 3.91 4.25 23.24
N SER A 81 3.03 3.33 22.86
CA SER A 81 1.68 3.61 22.37
C SER A 81 0.72 2.51 22.82
N ALA A 82 -0.57 2.68 22.51
CA ALA A 82 -1.57 1.65 22.78
C ALA A 82 -1.36 0.34 21.99
N ILE A 83 -0.58 0.40 20.90
CA ILE A 83 -0.38 -0.72 19.95
C ILE A 83 1.02 -1.32 20.03
N GLY A 84 1.89 -0.85 20.94
CA GLY A 84 3.26 -1.34 21.09
C GLY A 84 4.23 -0.25 21.49
N CYS A 85 5.52 -0.56 21.46
CA CYS A 85 6.60 0.36 21.82
C CYS A 85 7.74 0.32 20.81
N GLY A 86 8.57 1.37 20.82
CA GLY A 86 9.68 1.48 19.88
C GLY A 86 10.93 0.72 20.31
N TYR A 87 12.09 1.08 19.76
CA TYR A 87 13.31 0.34 20.04
C TYR A 87 13.65 0.22 21.55
N GLY A 88 14.15 -0.94 21.96
CA GLY A 88 14.66 -1.19 23.31
C GLY A 88 13.61 -1.60 24.35
N CYS A 89 12.40 -1.98 23.94
CA CYS A 89 11.39 -2.59 24.81
C CYS A 89 11.09 -4.03 24.38
N GLU A 90 10.64 -4.88 25.31
CA GLU A 90 9.91 -6.10 24.94
C GLU A 90 8.56 -5.66 24.41
N ASP A 91 8.41 -5.59 23.09
CA ASP A 91 7.15 -5.23 22.46
C ASP A 91 6.09 -6.27 22.83
N PRO A 92 5.05 -5.91 23.61
CA PRO A 92 4.05 -6.86 24.06
C PRO A 92 2.96 -7.07 22.98
N SER A 93 3.05 -6.40 21.83
CA SER A 93 2.09 -6.57 20.75
C SER A 93 2.20 -7.97 20.16
N TRP A 94 1.05 -8.62 20.00
CA TRP A 94 0.92 -9.93 19.37
C TRP A 94 1.23 -9.88 17.86
N ASP A 95 1.44 -8.68 17.31
CA ASP A 95 1.68 -8.45 15.89
C ASP A 95 2.59 -7.23 15.62
N HIS A 96 3.90 -7.45 15.76
CA HIS A 96 4.93 -6.42 15.64
C HIS A 96 4.88 -5.63 14.32
N GLN A 97 4.33 -6.22 13.24
CA GLN A 97 4.31 -5.55 11.94
C GLN A 97 3.37 -4.33 11.90
N PHE A 98 2.37 -4.27 12.79
CA PHE A 98 1.42 -3.15 12.89
C PHE A 98 1.82 -2.10 13.94
N ASN A 99 2.87 -2.35 14.72
CA ASN A 99 3.40 -1.36 15.66
C ASN A 99 4.19 -0.27 14.92
N TYR A 100 3.59 0.91 14.75
CA TYR A 100 4.20 2.07 14.07
C TYR A 100 5.44 2.66 14.75
N LEU A 101 5.76 2.22 15.97
CA LEU A 101 7.00 2.61 16.65
C LEU A 101 8.14 1.61 16.42
N HIS A 102 7.87 0.42 15.88
CA HIS A 102 8.88 -0.63 15.74
C HIS A 102 9.82 -0.33 14.56
N PRO A 103 11.13 -0.08 14.79
CA PRO A 103 12.04 0.38 13.73
C PRO A 103 12.29 -0.66 12.63
N ASP A 104 12.15 -1.95 12.92
CA ASP A 104 12.24 -3.00 11.89
C ASP A 104 11.00 -3.06 10.97
N TRP A 105 9.91 -2.39 11.31
CA TRP A 105 8.69 -2.38 10.52
C TRP A 105 8.29 -0.99 10.06
N HIS A 106 8.71 0.06 10.76
CA HIS A 106 8.32 1.44 10.46
C HIS A 106 9.44 2.45 10.75
N PRO A 107 9.59 3.47 9.89
CA PRO A 107 8.89 3.63 8.62
C PRO A 107 9.45 2.71 7.53
N TYR A 108 10.58 2.04 7.77
CA TYR A 108 11.20 1.11 6.84
C TYR A 108 10.96 -0.33 7.22
N HIS A 109 10.84 -1.20 6.22
CA HIS A 109 10.85 -2.63 6.46
C HIS A 109 12.29 -3.15 6.61
N GLN A 110 12.65 -3.55 7.83
CA GLN A 110 13.88 -4.25 8.21
C GLN A 110 15.15 -3.53 7.74
N GLY A 111 15.20 -2.21 7.93
CA GLY A 111 16.34 -1.38 7.54
C GLY A 111 16.57 -1.25 6.02
N ARG A 112 15.65 -1.72 5.17
CA ARG A 112 15.68 -1.50 3.71
C ARG A 112 15.20 -0.08 3.37
N ASN A 113 15.31 0.30 2.09
CA ASN A 113 14.85 1.62 1.61
C ASN A 113 13.34 1.71 1.31
N VAL A 114 12.60 0.61 1.46
CA VAL A 114 11.15 0.59 1.21
C VAL A 114 10.41 1.14 2.43
N HIS A 115 9.61 2.17 2.20
CA HIS A 115 8.83 2.87 3.23
C HIS A 115 7.41 2.36 3.30
N SER A 116 6.86 2.25 4.51
CA SER A 116 5.44 1.99 4.71
C SER A 116 4.61 3.07 4.03
N LEU A 117 3.70 2.65 3.17
CA LEU A 117 2.79 3.54 2.45
C LEU A 117 1.53 3.88 3.25
N GLN A 118 1.24 3.10 4.31
CA GLN A 118 -0.01 3.24 5.06
C GLN A 118 -1.19 3.29 4.10
N SER A 119 -2.14 4.21 4.29
CA SER A 119 -3.33 4.35 3.44
C SER A 119 -3.05 4.57 1.95
N VAL A 120 -1.84 4.97 1.52
CA VAL A 120 -1.49 4.99 0.08
C VAL A 120 -1.53 3.58 -0.53
N SER A 121 -1.34 2.52 0.29
CA SER A 121 -1.52 1.12 -0.12
C SER A 121 -2.89 0.84 -0.74
N LYS A 122 -3.95 1.50 -0.25
CA LYS A 122 -5.31 1.34 -0.79
C LYS A 122 -5.40 1.79 -2.25
N SER A 123 -4.76 2.91 -2.59
CA SER A 123 -4.70 3.40 -3.96
C SER A 123 -3.92 2.45 -4.88
N VAL A 124 -2.85 1.83 -4.37
CA VAL A 124 -2.11 0.82 -5.13
C VAL A 124 -2.94 -0.45 -5.29
N ALA A 125 -3.62 -0.93 -4.24
CA ALA A 125 -4.52 -2.09 -4.33
C ALA A 125 -5.68 -1.85 -5.32
N ALA A 126 -6.27 -0.66 -5.32
CA ALA A 126 -7.27 -0.24 -6.31
C ALA A 126 -6.70 -0.27 -7.74
N THR A 127 -5.45 0.09 -7.92
CA THR A 127 -4.76 0.03 -9.22
C THR A 127 -4.49 -1.40 -9.67
N VAL A 128 -4.15 -2.29 -8.75
CA VAL A 128 -4.04 -3.74 -9.02
C VAL A 128 -5.40 -4.31 -9.44
N LEU A 129 -6.48 -3.91 -8.76
CA LEU A 129 -7.84 -4.28 -9.16
C LEU A 129 -8.21 -3.72 -10.54
N ALA A 130 -7.88 -2.47 -10.84
CA ALA A 130 -8.07 -1.88 -12.17
C ALA A 130 -7.26 -2.62 -13.25
N THR A 131 -6.07 -3.10 -12.92
CA THR A 131 -5.28 -3.96 -13.82
C THR A 131 -6.00 -5.28 -14.13
N ALA A 132 -6.67 -5.88 -13.13
CA ALA A 132 -7.50 -7.08 -13.34
C ALA A 132 -8.74 -6.80 -14.20
N ILE A 133 -9.35 -5.61 -14.08
CA ILE A 133 -10.41 -5.14 -14.99
C ILE A 133 -9.86 -4.99 -16.41
N HIS A 134 -8.69 -4.35 -16.57
CA HIS A 134 -8.07 -4.16 -17.88
C HIS A 134 -7.79 -5.49 -18.61
N GLN A 135 -7.44 -6.54 -17.86
CA GLN A 135 -7.22 -7.88 -18.41
C GLN A 135 -8.50 -8.67 -18.68
N GLY A 136 -9.65 -8.18 -18.23
CA GLY A 136 -10.94 -8.84 -18.38
C GLY A 136 -11.21 -9.96 -17.37
N SER A 137 -10.39 -10.08 -16.31
CA SER A 137 -10.65 -11.00 -15.19
C SER A 137 -11.78 -10.50 -14.29
N ILE A 138 -11.96 -9.18 -14.24
CA ILE A 138 -13.11 -8.50 -13.66
C ILE A 138 -13.80 -7.77 -14.81
N GLY A 139 -15.12 -7.92 -14.96
CA GLY A 139 -15.88 -7.37 -16.08
C GLY A 139 -15.89 -5.84 -16.07
N SER A 140 -16.31 -5.24 -14.97
CA SER A 140 -16.39 -3.78 -14.83
C SER A 140 -16.48 -3.33 -13.38
N VAL A 141 -16.41 -2.02 -13.13
CA VAL A 141 -16.69 -1.48 -11.79
C VAL A 141 -18.18 -1.57 -11.41
N GLN A 142 -19.08 -1.85 -12.37
CA GLN A 142 -20.51 -2.02 -12.13
C GLN A 142 -20.88 -3.46 -11.74
N ASP A 143 -19.92 -4.37 -11.73
CA ASP A 143 -20.17 -5.74 -11.31
C ASP A 143 -20.44 -5.80 -9.81
N THR A 144 -21.36 -6.69 -9.40
CA THR A 144 -21.64 -6.97 -8.00
C THR A 144 -20.40 -7.54 -7.31
N LEU A 145 -19.92 -6.90 -6.24
CA LEU A 145 -18.64 -7.26 -5.61
C LEU A 145 -18.62 -8.71 -5.08
N LEU A 146 -19.76 -9.21 -4.57
CA LEU A 146 -19.86 -10.55 -4.00
C LEU A 146 -19.68 -11.68 -5.03
N THR A 147 -19.85 -11.39 -6.34
CA THR A 147 -19.59 -12.38 -7.40
C THR A 147 -18.11 -12.77 -7.50
N TYR A 148 -17.22 -11.94 -6.94
CA TYR A 148 -15.78 -12.19 -6.85
C TYR A 148 -15.34 -12.65 -5.46
N LEU A 149 -16.28 -13.07 -4.61
CA LEU A 149 -16.01 -13.57 -3.25
C LEU A 149 -16.73 -14.90 -2.98
N GLU A 150 -17.15 -15.62 -4.04
CA GLU A 150 -17.89 -16.88 -3.92
C GLU A 150 -17.05 -18.01 -3.28
N SER A 151 -15.73 -17.87 -3.18
CA SER A 151 -14.88 -18.81 -2.43
C SER A 151 -15.03 -18.70 -0.91
N TYR A 152 -15.68 -17.63 -0.42
CA TYR A 152 -15.94 -17.38 1.00
C TYR A 152 -17.34 -17.82 1.44
N GLU A 153 -17.55 -18.00 2.74
CA GLU A 153 -18.87 -18.31 3.30
C GLU A 153 -19.76 -17.06 3.27
N LEU A 154 -20.66 -16.99 2.28
CA LEU A 154 -21.58 -15.85 2.09
C LEU A 154 -22.98 -16.05 2.73
N GLY A 155 -23.20 -17.15 3.45
CA GLY A 155 -24.53 -17.51 3.96
C GLY A 155 -25.13 -16.53 4.97
N ASP A 156 -24.27 -15.84 5.71
CA ASP A 156 -24.66 -14.95 6.81
C ASP A 156 -24.48 -13.45 6.49
N VAL A 157 -24.11 -13.10 5.24
CA VAL A 157 -23.95 -11.68 4.85
C VAL A 157 -25.30 -10.96 4.79
N ASP A 158 -25.31 -9.67 5.10
CA ASP A 158 -26.52 -8.85 4.96
C ASP A 158 -26.98 -8.87 3.49
N PRO A 159 -28.26 -9.18 3.20
CA PRO A 159 -28.76 -9.30 1.83
C PRO A 159 -28.54 -8.04 0.96
N ARG A 160 -28.47 -6.85 1.58
CA ARG A 160 -28.22 -5.59 0.86
C ARG A 160 -26.85 -5.55 0.20
N LEU A 161 -25.89 -6.35 0.67
CA LEU A 161 -24.54 -6.36 0.11
C LEU A 161 -24.49 -6.98 -1.30
N TRP A 162 -25.51 -7.74 -1.71
CA TRP A 162 -25.67 -8.24 -3.08
C TRP A 162 -25.96 -7.12 -4.10
N ASP A 163 -26.41 -5.96 -3.65
CA ASP A 163 -26.61 -4.77 -4.49
C ASP A 163 -25.33 -3.92 -4.61
N ALA A 164 -24.29 -4.22 -3.83
CA ALA A 164 -23.06 -3.44 -3.82
C ALA A 164 -22.15 -3.78 -5.00
N THR A 165 -21.66 -2.75 -5.68
CA THR A 165 -20.77 -2.86 -6.83
C THR A 165 -19.30 -2.70 -6.45
N ILE A 166 -18.40 -3.05 -7.38
CA ILE A 166 -16.98 -2.70 -7.28
C ILE A 166 -16.78 -1.17 -7.21
N GLU A 167 -17.63 -0.36 -7.85
CA GLU A 167 -17.61 1.10 -7.74
C GLU A 167 -17.91 1.56 -6.31
N ASP A 168 -18.91 0.97 -5.65
CA ASP A 168 -19.23 1.26 -4.26
C ASP A 168 -18.07 0.88 -3.33
N LEU A 169 -17.37 -0.22 -3.63
CA LEU A 169 -16.15 -0.62 -2.93
C LEU A 169 -15.04 0.43 -3.09
N LEU A 170 -14.68 0.77 -4.33
CA LEU A 170 -13.59 1.70 -4.66
C LEU A 170 -13.86 3.13 -4.15
N THR A 171 -15.14 3.49 -4.03
CA THR A 171 -15.57 4.81 -3.54
C THR A 171 -15.96 4.79 -2.06
N MET A 172 -15.76 3.69 -1.35
CA MET A 172 -16.05 3.52 0.09
C MET A 172 -17.52 3.84 0.46
N ARG A 173 -18.44 3.32 -0.35
CA ARG A 173 -19.90 3.45 -0.22
C ARG A 173 -20.62 2.11 -0.17
N THR A 174 -19.99 1.06 0.32
CA THR A 174 -20.61 -0.28 0.40
C THR A 174 -21.81 -0.36 1.34
N GLY A 175 -21.96 0.60 2.26
CA GLY A 175 -23.02 0.61 3.28
C GLY A 175 -22.71 -0.25 4.52
N ILE A 176 -21.53 -0.90 4.56
CA ILE A 176 -21.01 -1.59 5.75
C ILE A 176 -20.70 -0.54 6.82
N GLU A 177 -21.29 -0.72 8.01
CA GLU A 177 -21.03 0.12 9.18
C GLU A 177 -19.56 -0.02 9.59
N TRP A 178 -18.85 1.11 9.67
CA TRP A 178 -17.42 1.11 10.00
C TRP A 178 -17.05 2.29 10.88
N HIS A 179 -16.31 2.01 11.95
CA HIS A 179 -15.96 2.96 13.00
C HIS A 179 -14.46 3.02 13.22
N GLU A 180 -13.72 3.54 12.24
CA GLU A 180 -12.25 3.65 12.36
C GLU A 180 -11.74 5.06 12.64
N THR A 181 -12.51 6.10 12.31
CA THR A 181 -12.11 7.50 12.49
C THR A 181 -12.74 8.17 13.70
N ASP A 182 -13.82 7.59 14.25
CA ASP A 182 -14.65 8.18 15.30
C ASP A 182 -14.55 7.44 16.66
N ARG A 183 -13.71 6.41 16.74
CA ARG A 183 -13.50 5.60 17.95
C ARG A 183 -12.04 5.63 18.41
N PRO A 184 -11.80 5.54 19.73
CA PRO A 184 -10.44 5.44 20.27
C PRO A 184 -9.73 4.20 19.74
N MET A 185 -8.38 4.22 19.72
CA MET A 185 -7.52 3.10 19.30
C MET A 185 -7.58 1.92 20.28
N ASN A 186 -8.70 1.21 20.30
CA ASN A 186 -8.95 -0.01 21.05
C ASN A 186 -9.97 -0.87 20.28
N LEU A 187 -10.47 -1.96 20.87
CA LEU A 187 -11.39 -2.89 20.22
C LEU A 187 -12.76 -2.29 19.83
N THR A 188 -13.09 -1.08 20.24
CA THR A 188 -14.29 -0.37 19.73
C THR A 188 -14.08 0.27 18.37
N ASN A 189 -12.83 0.35 17.91
CA ASN A 189 -12.47 0.77 16.56
C ASN A 189 -12.48 -0.45 15.63
N THR A 190 -13.27 -0.39 14.56
CA THR A 190 -13.50 -1.55 13.70
C THR A 190 -12.24 -2.03 12.99
N THR A 191 -11.33 -1.13 12.61
CA THR A 191 -10.04 -1.51 11.99
C THR A 191 -9.10 -2.20 12.99
N ILE A 192 -9.08 -1.77 14.26
CA ILE A 192 -8.29 -2.45 15.30
C ILE A 192 -8.88 -3.84 15.64
N ALA A 193 -10.20 -3.96 15.63
CA ALA A 193 -10.87 -5.24 15.81
C ALA A 193 -10.62 -6.18 14.62
N LEU A 194 -10.67 -5.66 13.39
CA LEU A 194 -10.30 -6.37 12.17
C LEU A 194 -8.87 -6.89 12.26
N GLU A 195 -7.90 -6.02 12.58
CA GLU A 195 -6.48 -6.40 12.64
C GLU A 195 -6.27 -7.58 13.60
N ARG A 196 -6.99 -7.63 14.72
CA ARG A 196 -6.96 -8.70 15.73
C ARG A 196 -7.74 -9.97 15.36
N SER A 197 -8.42 -10.00 14.24
CA SER A 197 -9.17 -11.17 13.77
C SER A 197 -8.30 -12.10 12.93
N ASP A 198 -8.69 -13.38 12.87
CA ASP A 198 -7.97 -14.41 12.10
C ASP A 198 -8.29 -14.36 10.59
N ASP A 199 -9.39 -13.73 10.20
CA ASP A 199 -9.83 -13.61 8.81
C ASP A 199 -10.49 -12.25 8.58
N TRP A 200 -9.76 -11.40 7.88
CA TRP A 200 -10.14 -10.01 7.64
C TRP A 200 -11.25 -9.88 6.60
N VAL A 201 -11.37 -10.83 5.67
CA VAL A 201 -12.44 -10.83 4.67
C VAL A 201 -13.74 -11.20 5.35
N ARG A 202 -13.74 -12.33 6.08
CA ARG A 202 -14.90 -12.79 6.86
C ARG A 202 -15.35 -11.74 7.86
N PHE A 203 -14.43 -11.20 8.67
CA PHE A 203 -14.75 -10.17 9.65
C PHE A 203 -15.45 -8.96 9.00
N THR A 204 -14.98 -8.53 7.83
CA THR A 204 -15.55 -7.39 7.11
C THR A 204 -16.95 -7.69 6.59
N LEU A 205 -17.16 -8.87 5.99
CA LEU A 205 -18.45 -9.28 5.42
C LEU A 205 -19.53 -9.55 6.49
N GLU A 206 -19.11 -9.89 7.71
CA GLU A 206 -20.00 -10.11 8.86
C GLU A 206 -20.36 -8.81 9.62
N GLN A 207 -19.80 -7.66 9.24
CA GLN A 207 -20.17 -6.39 9.87
C GLN A 207 -21.61 -5.98 9.50
N PRO A 208 -22.34 -5.33 10.43
CA PRO A 208 -23.67 -4.81 10.12
C PRO A 208 -23.60 -3.74 9.03
N MET A 209 -24.72 -3.53 8.34
CA MET A 209 -24.87 -2.44 7.37
C MET A 209 -25.77 -1.33 7.93
N ASP A 210 -25.33 -0.07 7.81
CA ASP A 210 -26.05 1.12 8.31
C ASP A 210 -26.69 1.98 7.20
N ALA A 211 -26.45 1.64 5.93
CA ALA A 211 -27.01 2.27 4.74
C ALA A 211 -27.16 1.26 3.59
N ALA A 212 -27.86 1.60 2.52
CA ALA A 212 -27.78 0.83 1.28
C ALA A 212 -26.47 1.17 0.52
N PRO A 213 -25.96 0.25 -0.33
CA PRO A 213 -24.80 0.56 -1.17
C PRO A 213 -25.02 1.83 -2.01
N GLY A 214 -23.97 2.63 -2.15
CA GLY A 214 -23.97 3.89 -2.89
C GLY A 214 -24.51 5.11 -2.13
N GLU A 215 -25.24 4.93 -1.02
CA GLU A 215 -25.93 6.03 -0.32
C GLU A 215 -25.02 6.86 0.60
N LYS A 216 -24.06 6.22 1.26
CA LYS A 216 -23.25 6.85 2.33
C LYS A 216 -21.78 6.53 2.15
N TRP A 217 -20.95 7.57 2.19
CA TRP A 217 -19.50 7.43 2.28
C TRP A 217 -19.06 7.19 3.72
N VAL A 218 -18.25 6.16 3.94
CA VAL A 218 -17.59 5.88 5.22
C VAL A 218 -16.17 5.42 4.91
N TYR A 219 -15.15 6.08 5.46
CA TYR A 219 -13.78 5.57 5.35
C TYR A 219 -13.73 4.17 5.96
N ASN A 220 -13.45 3.17 5.12
CA ASN A 220 -13.58 1.76 5.45
C ASN A 220 -12.37 0.95 4.99
N SER A 221 -11.45 0.79 5.92
CA SER A 221 -10.29 -0.08 5.85
C SER A 221 -10.68 -1.53 5.50
N GLY A 222 -11.62 -2.17 6.19
CA GLY A 222 -12.03 -3.55 5.90
C GLY A 222 -12.54 -3.73 4.47
N GLY A 223 -13.36 -2.80 3.99
CA GLY A 223 -13.82 -2.76 2.60
C GLY A 223 -12.64 -2.69 1.62
N SER A 224 -11.61 -1.90 1.92
CA SER A 224 -10.40 -1.87 1.09
C SER A 224 -9.68 -3.22 1.05
N HIS A 225 -9.73 -3.99 2.14
CA HIS A 225 -9.13 -5.32 2.19
C HIS A 225 -9.82 -6.33 1.27
N LEU A 226 -11.12 -6.18 1.02
CA LEU A 226 -11.86 -7.06 0.10
C LEU A 226 -11.26 -7.05 -1.32
N MET A 227 -10.58 -5.97 -1.73
CA MET A 227 -9.88 -5.93 -3.02
C MET A 227 -8.84 -7.05 -3.16
N ALA A 228 -8.15 -7.45 -2.08
CA ALA A 228 -7.17 -8.53 -2.12
C ALA A 228 -7.81 -9.88 -2.45
N ALA A 229 -8.95 -10.16 -1.84
CA ALA A 229 -9.74 -11.37 -2.08
C ALA A 229 -10.37 -11.37 -3.48
N ILE A 230 -10.97 -10.24 -3.90
CA ILE A 230 -11.57 -10.07 -5.22
C ILE A 230 -10.55 -10.32 -6.33
N VAL A 231 -9.35 -9.73 -6.22
CA VAL A 231 -8.27 -9.96 -7.20
C VAL A 231 -7.86 -11.43 -7.21
N GLN A 232 -7.77 -12.07 -6.04
CA GLN A 232 -7.39 -13.48 -5.96
C GLN A 232 -8.42 -14.41 -6.61
N ASP A 233 -9.70 -14.24 -6.31
CA ASP A 233 -10.76 -15.09 -6.87
C ASP A 233 -10.94 -14.84 -8.38
N ALA A 234 -10.86 -13.58 -8.82
CA ALA A 234 -11.02 -13.23 -10.23
C ALA A 234 -9.86 -13.74 -11.11
N THR A 235 -8.63 -13.74 -10.58
CA THR A 235 -7.41 -14.01 -11.37
C THR A 235 -6.79 -15.37 -11.09
N GLY A 236 -7.13 -16.01 -9.97
CA GLY A 236 -6.47 -17.20 -9.44
C GLY A 236 -5.07 -16.93 -8.87
N LEU A 237 -4.63 -15.67 -8.82
CA LEU A 237 -3.33 -15.26 -8.30
C LEU A 237 -3.51 -14.36 -7.09
N ARG A 238 -2.72 -14.60 -6.03
CA ARG A 238 -2.67 -13.70 -4.88
C ARG A 238 -2.31 -12.28 -5.34
N MET A 239 -2.90 -11.25 -4.73
CA MET A 239 -2.80 -9.86 -5.19
C MET A 239 -1.35 -9.37 -5.41
N ASP A 240 -0.40 -9.77 -4.56
CA ASP A 240 1.01 -9.42 -4.69
C ASP A 240 1.67 -10.10 -5.89
N ALA A 241 1.38 -11.38 -6.13
CA ALA A 241 1.85 -12.12 -7.29
C ALA A 241 1.24 -11.57 -8.61
N PHE A 242 -0.05 -11.22 -8.59
CA PHE A 242 -0.70 -10.58 -9.73
C PHE A 242 -0.10 -9.19 -9.99
N ALA A 243 0.12 -8.39 -8.94
CA ALA A 243 0.78 -7.09 -9.05
C ALA A 243 2.19 -7.22 -9.61
N GLU A 244 3.00 -8.17 -9.13
CA GLU A 244 4.35 -8.45 -9.66
C GLU A 244 4.31 -8.69 -11.18
N GLN A 245 3.41 -9.57 -11.63
CA GLN A 245 3.36 -10.01 -13.01
C GLN A 245 2.84 -8.92 -13.96
N HIS A 246 1.88 -8.12 -13.50
CA HIS A 246 1.05 -7.32 -14.39
C HIS A 246 1.10 -5.80 -14.16
N LEU A 247 1.66 -5.36 -13.03
CA LEU A 247 1.78 -3.94 -12.69
C LEU A 247 3.21 -3.57 -12.30
N PHE A 248 3.74 -4.13 -11.21
CA PHE A 248 5.06 -3.81 -10.67
C PHE A 248 6.18 -4.21 -11.63
N GLY A 249 6.13 -5.43 -12.18
CA GLY A 249 7.10 -5.90 -13.18
C GLY A 249 7.19 -4.99 -14.40
N PRO A 250 6.07 -4.69 -15.10
CA PRO A 250 6.02 -3.71 -16.21
C PRO A 250 6.50 -2.31 -15.84
N LEU A 251 6.20 -1.82 -14.63
CA LEU A 251 6.70 -0.52 -14.14
C LEU A 251 8.18 -0.56 -13.76
N GLY A 252 8.78 -1.74 -13.61
CA GLY A 252 10.15 -1.91 -13.12
C GLY A 252 10.30 -1.76 -11.61
N ILE A 253 9.21 -1.92 -10.85
CA ILE A 253 9.22 -1.99 -9.39
C ILE A 253 9.65 -3.40 -9.01
N ARG A 254 10.78 -3.52 -8.29
CA ARG A 254 11.42 -4.82 -7.97
C ARG A 254 11.63 -5.05 -6.48
N GLU A 255 11.76 -3.98 -5.71
CA GLU A 255 11.98 -4.02 -4.28
C GLU A 255 10.75 -3.48 -3.57
N TYR A 256 10.03 -4.36 -2.89
CA TYR A 256 8.89 -3.99 -2.05
C TYR A 256 8.77 -4.95 -0.86
N HIS A 257 7.87 -4.60 0.04
CA HIS A 257 7.31 -5.53 1.01
C HIS A 257 5.80 -5.35 1.03
N TRP A 258 5.07 -6.44 1.13
CA TRP A 258 3.64 -6.40 1.38
C TRP A 258 3.36 -7.29 2.57
N LYS A 259 2.85 -6.70 3.65
CA LYS A 259 2.41 -7.47 4.82
C LYS A 259 1.37 -8.50 4.42
N ILE A 260 1.41 -9.64 5.08
CA ILE A 260 0.48 -10.75 4.86
C ILE A 260 -0.41 -10.89 6.08
N THR A 261 -1.72 -10.91 5.86
CA THR A 261 -2.74 -11.08 6.90
C THR A 261 -2.74 -12.52 7.43
N PRO A 262 -3.38 -12.79 8.59
CA PRO A 262 -3.42 -14.15 9.14
C PRO A 262 -4.02 -15.20 8.19
N ALA A 263 -4.99 -14.79 7.36
CA ALA A 263 -5.60 -15.63 6.32
C ALA A 263 -4.75 -15.76 5.03
N GLY A 264 -3.56 -15.15 4.97
CA GLY A 264 -2.59 -15.34 3.89
C GLY A 264 -2.71 -14.38 2.70
N LEU A 265 -3.59 -13.36 2.78
CA LEU A 265 -3.73 -12.33 1.75
C LEU A 265 -2.78 -11.15 1.98
N PRO A 266 -2.39 -10.41 0.94
CA PRO A 266 -1.70 -9.14 1.11
C PRO A 266 -2.61 -8.11 1.79
N ASP A 267 -2.08 -7.39 2.77
CA ASP A 267 -2.76 -6.31 3.48
C ASP A 267 -2.98 -5.10 2.54
N ALA A 268 -4.13 -5.07 1.87
CA ALA A 268 -4.56 -3.95 1.04
C ALA A 268 -5.02 -2.70 1.81
N LEU A 269 -5.00 -2.71 3.15
CA LEU A 269 -5.40 -1.57 3.98
C LEU A 269 -4.25 -0.58 4.15
N GLY A 270 -3.06 -1.09 4.43
CA GLY A 270 -1.91 -0.27 4.78
C GLY A 270 -0.55 -0.96 4.65
N GLY A 271 -0.52 -2.20 4.17
CA GLY A 271 0.64 -3.08 4.33
C GLY A 271 1.70 -3.01 3.26
N LEU A 272 1.56 -2.15 2.25
CA LEU A 272 2.53 -2.04 1.16
C LEU A 272 3.69 -1.11 1.56
N TYR A 273 4.89 -1.51 1.19
CA TYR A 273 6.12 -0.74 1.33
C TYR A 273 6.79 -0.61 -0.03
N LEU A 274 7.08 0.62 -0.44
CA LEU A 274 7.78 0.92 -1.69
C LEU A 274 8.91 1.92 -1.46
N GLU A 275 9.87 1.95 -2.38
CA GLU A 275 10.75 3.11 -2.50
C GLU A 275 9.99 4.32 -3.05
N ALA A 276 10.41 5.53 -2.70
CA ALA A 276 9.74 6.75 -3.17
C ALA A 276 9.75 6.89 -4.71
N LEU A 277 10.82 6.42 -5.38
CA LEU A 277 10.91 6.41 -6.83
C LEU A 277 9.93 5.41 -7.46
N ASP A 278 9.69 4.27 -6.81
CA ASP A 278 8.71 3.28 -7.26
C ASP A 278 7.28 3.81 -7.11
N LEU A 279 6.98 4.50 -6.00
CA LEU A 279 5.70 5.20 -5.84
C LEU A 279 5.52 6.29 -6.91
N ALA A 280 6.59 7.01 -7.27
CA ALA A 280 6.54 8.00 -8.34
C ALA A 280 6.23 7.38 -9.72
N ARG A 281 6.62 6.12 -9.97
CA ARG A 281 6.29 5.41 -11.23
C ARG A 281 4.79 5.19 -11.34
N ILE A 282 4.16 4.79 -10.24
CA ILE A 282 2.70 4.63 -10.15
C ILE A 282 2.01 5.99 -10.36
N GLY A 283 2.51 7.07 -9.76
CA GLY A 283 1.99 8.42 -10.00
C GLY A 283 2.08 8.84 -11.47
N MET A 284 3.21 8.54 -12.13
CA MET A 284 3.38 8.80 -13.56
C MET A 284 2.48 7.95 -14.44
N LEU A 285 2.22 6.68 -14.07
CA LEU A 285 1.23 5.83 -14.76
C LEU A 285 -0.15 6.51 -14.79
N TYR A 286 -0.58 7.09 -13.66
CA TYR A 286 -1.86 7.80 -13.61
C TYR A 286 -1.86 9.06 -14.49
N LEU A 287 -0.78 9.85 -14.45
CA LEU A 287 -0.63 11.04 -15.29
C LEU A 287 -0.58 10.72 -16.79
N GLN A 288 -0.28 9.47 -17.15
CA GLN A 288 -0.22 8.97 -18.52
C GLN A 288 -1.47 8.15 -18.89
N ASP A 289 -2.59 8.35 -18.19
CA ASP A 289 -3.86 7.64 -18.45
C ASP A 289 -3.68 6.12 -18.46
N GLY A 290 -2.89 5.58 -17.53
CA GLY A 290 -2.68 4.14 -17.42
C GLY A 290 -1.76 3.55 -18.49
N VAL A 291 -1.08 4.37 -19.30
CA VAL A 291 -0.08 3.92 -20.29
C VAL A 291 1.32 4.09 -19.73
N TRP A 292 2.16 3.05 -19.82
CA TRP A 292 3.56 3.07 -19.43
C TRP A 292 4.43 2.53 -20.57
N GLU A 293 5.43 3.30 -21.00
CA GLU A 293 6.32 2.93 -22.11
C GLU A 293 5.58 2.48 -23.39
N GLY A 294 4.40 3.03 -23.65
CA GLY A 294 3.55 2.70 -24.79
C GLY A 294 2.65 1.47 -24.60
N GLN A 295 2.73 0.79 -23.46
CA GLN A 295 1.83 -0.29 -23.07
C GLN A 295 0.72 0.24 -22.14
N ARG A 296 -0.54 -0.02 -22.49
CA ARG A 296 -1.67 0.24 -21.58
C ARG A 296 -1.69 -0.84 -20.49
N LEU A 297 -1.74 -0.41 -19.23
CA LEU A 297 -1.79 -1.26 -18.05
C LEU A 297 -3.11 -1.11 -17.28
N LEU A 298 -3.76 0.05 -17.37
CA LEU A 298 -5.04 0.33 -16.74
C LEU A 298 -6.12 0.61 -17.80
N PRO A 299 -7.42 0.47 -17.45
CA PRO A 299 -8.51 0.94 -18.30
C PRO A 299 -8.38 2.44 -18.61
N GLU A 300 -9.01 2.90 -19.69
CA GLU A 300 -9.11 4.33 -20.00
C GLU A 300 -9.92 5.05 -18.91
N GLY A 301 -9.45 6.24 -18.51
CA GLY A 301 -10.09 7.08 -17.49
C GLY A 301 -11.34 7.82 -17.95
#